data_AF-A0A2V6BRU1-F1
#
_entry.id   AF-A0A2V6BRU1-F1
#
_cell.length_a   1.000
_cell.length_b   1.000
_cell.length_c   1.000
_cell.angle_alpha   90.00
_cell.angle_beta   90.00
_cell.angle_gamma   90.00
#
_symmetry.space_group_name_H-M   'P 1'
#
loop_
_entity.id
_entity.type
_entity.pdbx_description
1 polymer ?
#
loop_
_entity_poly.entity_id
_entity_poly.type
_entity_poly.pdbx_seq_one_letter_code
_entity_poly.pdbx_strand_id
1 'polypeptide(L)'
;MLGRLLVVALACFSLAARACDLCGCYTPQLESMPKEKNSMSGFYTAIAEQFTYFGSLQFDDHEVANPTGQRLDSSVTQFVIGL
;
A
#
# COMPACT_ATOMS: atom_id res chain seq x y z
N MET A 1 -18.95 -26.84 10.84
CA MET A 1 -19.05 -25.93 9.65
C MET A 1 -18.66 -24.50 9.99
N LEU A 2 -19.13 -23.93 11.11
CA LEU A 2 -18.83 -22.54 11.52
C LEU A 2 -17.32 -22.21 11.64
N GLY A 3 -16.51 -23.11 12.22
CA GLY A 3 -15.06 -22.89 12.34
C GLY A 3 -14.32 -22.83 10.98
N ARG A 4 -14.81 -23.54 9.96
CA ARG A 4 -14.22 -23.47 8.61
C ARG A 4 -14.57 -22.15 7.92
N LEU A 5 -15.81 -21.66 8.09
CA LEU A 5 -16.24 -20.35 7.60
C LEU A 5 -15.45 -19.20 8.24
N LEU A 6 -15.16 -19.30 9.54
CA LEU A 6 -14.36 -18.31 10.26
C LEU A 6 -12.92 -18.23 9.72
N VAL A 7 -12.28 -19.38 9.48
CA VAL A 7 -10.90 -19.44 8.93
C VAL A 7 -10.85 -18.86 7.51
N VAL A 8 -11.84 -19.16 6.67
CA VAL A 8 -11.95 -18.58 5.32
C VAL A 8 -12.15 -17.06 5.39
N ALA A 9 -13.02 -16.57 6.28
CA ALA A 9 -13.25 -15.12 6.43
C ALA A 9 -11.98 -14.37 6.89
N LEU A 10 -11.24 -14.92 7.85
CA LEU A 10 -9.98 -14.34 8.34
C LEU A 10 -8.89 -14.34 7.26
N ALA A 11 -8.83 -15.38 6.41
CA ALA A 11 -7.90 -15.43 5.29
C ALA A 11 -8.25 -14.42 4.18
N CYS A 12 -9.53 -14.19 3.90
CA CYS A 12 -9.93 -13.16 2.93
C CYS A 12 -9.68 -11.73 3.44
N PHE A 13 -9.80 -11.50 4.74
CA PHE A 13 -9.59 -10.17 5.34
C PHE A 13 -8.14 -9.69 5.25
N SER A 14 -7.16 -10.61 5.34
CA SER A 14 -5.74 -10.29 5.20
C SER A 14 -5.33 -9.98 3.75
N LEU A 15 -6.03 -10.53 2.75
CA LEU A 15 -5.90 -10.07 1.35
C LEU A 15 -6.45 -8.63 1.19
N ALA A 16 -7.54 -8.33 1.90
CA ALA A 16 -8.10 -7.00 2.14
C ALA A 16 -7.03 -5.91 2.39
N ALA A 17 -6.29 -6.10 3.48
CA ALA A 17 -5.31 -5.14 3.98
C ALA A 17 -4.08 -4.97 3.06
N ARG A 18 -3.75 -5.99 2.25
CA ARG A 18 -2.65 -5.91 1.26
C ARG A 18 -3.01 -5.04 0.06
N ALA A 19 -4.31 -4.81 -0.18
CA ALA A 19 -4.76 -3.92 -1.25
C ALA A 19 -4.71 -2.43 -0.83
N CYS A 20 -4.69 -2.09 0.46
CA CYS A 20 -4.73 -0.69 0.88
C CYS A 20 -3.51 0.12 0.44
N ASP A 21 -2.31 -0.47 0.50
CA ASP A 21 -1.08 0.16 0.00
C ASP A 21 -1.07 0.21 -1.54
N LEU A 22 -1.52 -0.86 -2.19
CA LEU A 22 -1.63 -0.94 -3.66
C LEU A 22 -2.61 0.11 -4.22
N CYS A 23 -3.80 0.22 -3.65
CA CYS A 23 -4.86 1.15 -4.05
C CYS A 23 -4.52 2.59 -3.61
N GLY A 24 -4.06 2.77 -2.37
CA GLY A 24 -3.85 4.08 -1.76
C GLY A 24 -2.54 4.75 -2.17
N CYS A 25 -1.45 3.99 -2.30
CA CYS A 25 -0.13 4.54 -2.60
C CYS A 25 0.29 4.35 -4.06
N TYR A 26 0.00 3.19 -4.67
CA TYR A 26 0.55 2.84 -5.99
C TYR A 26 -0.45 2.97 -7.14
N THR A 27 -1.75 2.99 -6.87
CA THR A 27 -2.80 3.15 -7.89
C THR A 27 -3.91 4.13 -7.51
N PRO A 28 -3.62 5.28 -6.85
CA PRO A 28 -4.66 6.20 -6.35
C PRO A 28 -5.54 6.77 -7.47
N GLN A 29 -5.00 6.82 -8.68
CA GLN A 29 -5.71 7.24 -9.88
C GLN A 29 -6.95 6.38 -10.16
N LEU A 30 -6.94 5.10 -9.74
CA LEU A 30 -8.08 4.20 -9.87
C LEU A 30 -9.27 4.63 -9.01
N GLU A 31 -8.99 5.12 -7.80
CA GLU A 31 -10.03 5.56 -6.88
C GLU A 31 -10.50 6.99 -7.16
N SER A 32 -9.62 7.84 -7.68
CA SER A 32 -9.92 9.26 -7.97
C SER A 32 -10.55 9.51 -9.35
N MET A 33 -10.62 8.50 -10.22
CA MET A 33 -11.18 8.65 -11.57
C MET A 33 -12.72 8.78 -11.55
N PRO A 34 -13.32 9.61 -12.42
CA PRO A 34 -14.77 9.71 -12.53
C PRO A 34 -15.38 8.36 -12.97
N LYS A 35 -16.15 7.73 -12.09
CA LYS A 35 -16.81 6.43 -12.31
C LYS A 35 -17.69 6.39 -13.56
N GLU A 36 -18.16 7.54 -14.03
CA GLU A 36 -19.05 7.64 -15.19
C GLU A 36 -18.34 7.64 -16.55
N LYS A 37 -17.01 7.84 -16.61
CA LYS A 37 -16.24 7.81 -17.87
C LYS A 37 -15.29 6.63 -18.00
N ASN A 38 -14.92 6.01 -16.88
CA ASN A 38 -14.13 4.78 -16.87
C ASN A 38 -14.75 3.83 -15.85
N SER A 39 -15.68 3.00 -16.32
CA SER A 39 -15.79 1.68 -15.72
C SER A 39 -14.50 0.99 -16.09
N MET A 40 -13.56 0.91 -15.16
CA MET A 40 -12.31 0.16 -15.36
C MET A 40 -12.56 -1.35 -15.28
N SER A 41 -13.62 -1.80 -15.96
CA SER A 41 -13.97 -3.18 -16.17
C SER A 41 -13.02 -3.73 -17.24
N GLY A 42 -11.83 -4.17 -16.81
CA GLY A 42 -10.84 -4.74 -17.70
C GLY A 42 -9.43 -4.73 -17.14
N PHE A 43 -8.56 -5.51 -17.80
CA PHE A 43 -7.15 -5.56 -17.47
C PHE A 43 -6.52 -4.16 -17.50
N TYR A 44 -5.76 -3.85 -16.46
CA TYR A 44 -4.93 -2.66 -16.41
C TYR A 44 -3.53 -2.99 -15.93
N THR A 45 -2.58 -2.13 -16.30
CA THR A 45 -1.24 -2.13 -15.74
C THR A 45 -0.89 -0.74 -15.26
N ALA A 46 -0.07 -0.65 -14.21
CA ALA A 46 0.41 0.61 -13.69
C ALA A 46 1.87 0.50 -13.25
N ILE A 47 2.56 1.64 -13.25
CA ILE A 47 3.91 1.79 -12.70
C ILE A 47 3.85 2.97 -11.74
N ALA A 48 4.29 2.76 -10.52
CA ALA A 48 4.34 3.81 -9.51
C ALA A 48 5.68 3.79 -8.78
N GLU A 49 6.15 4.96 -8.39
CA GLU A 49 7.36 5.12 -7.60
C GLU A 49 7.03 5.89 -6.32
N GLN A 50 7.40 5.32 -5.17
CA GLN A 50 7.27 5.96 -3.88
C GLN A 50 8.67 6.35 -3.37
N PHE A 51 8.85 7.63 -3.08
CA PHE A 51 10.05 8.15 -2.41
C PHE A 51 9.74 8.39 -0.95
N THR A 52 10.54 7.81 -0.06
CA THR A 52 10.41 7.98 1.39
C THR A 52 11.73 8.39 2.01
N TYR A 53 11.66 9.37 2.90
CA TYR A 53 12.79 9.90 3.65
C TYR A 53 12.60 9.65 5.14
N PHE A 54 13.56 8.97 5.77
CA PHE A 54 13.62 8.78 7.21
C PHE A 54 14.85 9.50 7.77
N GLY A 55 14.63 10.72 8.27
CA GLY A 55 15.69 11.55 8.87
C GLY A 55 15.70 11.61 10.40
N SER A 56 14.60 11.21 11.04
CA SER A 56 14.48 11.12 12.50
C SER A 56 14.61 9.66 12.95
N LEU A 57 15.18 9.46 14.14
CA LEU A 57 15.18 8.16 14.80
C LEU A 57 13.95 8.07 15.70
N GLN A 58 13.25 6.95 15.64
CA GLN A 58 12.08 6.67 16.46
C GLN A 58 12.37 5.41 17.28
N PHE A 59 12.04 5.44 18.57
CA PHE A 59 12.10 4.29 19.47
C PHE A 59 10.81 4.24 20.29
N ASP A 60 10.10 3.13 20.23
CA ASP A 60 8.77 2.96 20.86
C ASP A 60 7.81 4.13 20.55
N ASP A 61 7.68 4.48 19.27
CA ASP A 61 6.84 5.59 18.77
C ASP A 61 7.20 7.00 19.29
N HIS A 62 8.39 7.16 19.88
CA HIS A 62 8.92 8.44 20.31
C HIS A 62 10.18 8.82 19.53
N GLU A 63 10.25 10.09 19.13
CA GLU A 63 11.44 10.62 18.46
C GLU A 63 12.60 10.68 19.46
N VAL A 64 13.76 10.15 19.07
CA VAL A 64 14.99 10.16 19.85
C VAL A 64 16.09 10.94 19.15
N ALA A 65 17.05 11.43 19.94
CA ALA A 65 18.19 12.15 19.40
C ALA A 65 18.98 11.28 18.40
N ASN A 66 19.42 11.90 17.29
CA ASN A 66 20.19 11.25 16.25
C ASN A 66 21.61 11.85 16.16
N PRO A 67 22.48 11.62 17.17
CA PRO A 67 23.80 12.26 17.24
C PRO A 67 24.75 11.80 16.14
N THR A 68 24.48 10.64 15.55
CA THR A 68 25.24 10.05 14.44
C THR A 68 24.78 10.53 13.06
N GLY A 69 23.66 11.25 12.98
CA GLY A 69 23.09 11.71 11.71
C GLY A 69 22.61 10.60 10.78
N GLN A 70 22.10 9.50 11.33
CA GLN A 70 21.55 8.36 10.58
C GLN A 70 20.35 8.80 9.75
N ARG A 71 20.31 8.44 8.46
CA ARG A 71 19.19 8.73 7.58
C ARG A 71 19.00 7.57 6.62
N LEU A 72 17.79 7.39 6.12
CA LEU A 72 17.48 6.45 5.06
C LEU A 72 16.66 7.15 3.98
N ASP A 73 17.23 7.19 2.78
CA ASP A 73 16.52 7.54 1.55
C ASP A 73 16.11 6.22 0.88
N SER A 74 14.80 6.03 0.69
CA SER A 74 14.25 4.82 0.08
C SER A 74 13.41 5.20 -1.14
N SER A 75 13.60 4.47 -2.23
CA SER A 75 12.69 4.49 -3.38
C SER A 75 12.17 3.09 -3.68
N VAL A 76 10.88 2.99 -3.98
CA VAL A 76 10.22 1.73 -4.33
C VAL A 76 9.48 1.93 -5.64
N THR A 77 9.95 1.27 -6.70
CA THR A 77 9.24 1.17 -7.97
C THR A 77 8.38 -0.09 -7.97
N GLN A 78 7.08 0.06 -8.20
CA GLN A 78 6.14 -1.05 -8.28
C GLN A 78 5.47 -1.11 -9.65
N PHE A 79 5.41 -2.33 -10.19
CA PHE A 79 4.64 -2.66 -11.38
C PHE A 79 3.37 -3.40 -10.93
N VAL A 80 2.22 -2.93 -11.37
CA VAL A 80 0.91 -3.46 -10.98
C VAL A 80 0.21 -4.00 -12.21
N ILE A 81 -0.45 -5.15 -12.05
CA ILE A 81 -1.36 -5.73 -13.05
C ILE A 81 -2.64 -6.07 -12.29
N GLY A 82 -3.78 -5.56 -12.76
CA GLY A 82 -5.08 -5.83 -12.16
C GLY A 82 -6.16 -6.08 -13.21
N LEU A 83 -7.34 -6.43 -12.73
CA LEU A 83 -8.51 -6.90 -13.47
C LEU A 83 -9.75 -6.08 -13.11
#